data_AF-A0A087G097-F1
#
_entry.id   AF-A0A087G097-F1
#
_cell.length_a   1.000
_cell.length_b   1.000
_cell.length_c   1.000
_cell.angle_alpha   90.00
_cell.angle_beta   90.00
_cell.angle_gamma   90.00
#
_symmetry.space_group_name_H-M   'P 1'
#
loop_
_entity.id
_entity.type
_entity.pdbx_description
1 polymer ?
#
loop_
_entity_poly.entity_id
_entity_poly.type
_entity_poly.pdbx_seq_one_letter_code
_entity_poly.pdbx_strand_id
1 'polypeptide(L)'
;MDMHGNLKAPATVTVAKQHSGWVNFDNVADFTLNGNGAIFDGSGSAAWKANDCAKTGKCNNLPINVRFTGLTNSKIIGITSTNSKLFHMNVLNCKNITLQDIGIDAPPESLNTDGIHIGRSNGVNLIGAKIKTGDDCVSIGDGTENLVVEGVECGPGHGISLGSLGRYPNEQPVKGLIVRKCTIKNTDNGVRIKTWPGSPPGVASNILFEDITMDNVTTPILIDQEYCPYGHCKAGVYNRIKAFLYIKLKRRLIFMRF
;
A
#
# COMPACT_ATOMS: atom_id res chain seq x y z
N MET A 1 13.65 -3.84 20.37
CA MET A 1 13.26 -2.49 20.80
C MET A 1 11.82 -2.55 21.23
N ASP A 2 11.54 -2.07 22.43
CA ASP A 2 10.18 -1.95 22.94
C ASP A 2 9.78 -0.48 22.97
N MET A 3 8.60 -0.18 22.44
CA MET A 3 7.99 1.15 22.52
C MET A 3 6.85 1.10 23.53
N HIS A 4 6.71 2.18 24.31
CA HIS A 4 5.67 2.31 25.33
C HIS A 4 4.96 3.67 25.30
N GLY A 5 5.26 4.49 24.29
CA GLY A 5 4.77 5.85 24.21
C GLY A 5 4.39 6.25 22.78
N ASN A 6 3.69 7.36 22.68
CA ASN A 6 3.22 7.89 21.41
C ASN A 6 4.19 8.97 20.91
N LEU A 7 4.42 8.98 19.61
CA LEU A 7 5.12 10.05 18.92
C LEU A 7 4.10 10.87 18.14
N LYS A 8 4.27 12.20 18.14
CA LYS A 8 3.43 13.12 17.38
C LYS A 8 4.28 14.03 16.50
N ALA A 9 3.98 14.04 15.20
CA ALA A 9 4.64 14.88 14.23
C ALA A 9 4.17 16.34 14.36
N PRO A 10 4.99 17.32 13.94
CA PRO A 10 4.54 18.70 13.80
C PRO A 10 3.35 18.80 12.84
N ALA A 11 2.37 19.65 13.15
CA ALA A 11 1.20 19.86 12.30
C ALA A 11 1.50 20.70 11.03
N THR A 12 2.64 21.37 11.00
CA THR A 12 3.06 22.21 9.88
C THR A 12 3.28 21.39 8.61
N VAL A 13 2.78 21.92 7.49
CA VAL A 13 2.97 21.33 6.16
C VAL A 13 4.25 21.90 5.57
N THR A 14 5.36 21.21 5.78
CA THR A 14 6.64 21.54 5.15
C THR A 14 6.85 20.68 3.93
N VAL A 15 7.26 21.29 2.82
CA VAL A 15 7.73 20.55 1.65
C VAL A 15 8.95 19.75 2.08
N ALA A 16 8.86 18.43 1.96
CA ALA A 16 9.92 17.53 2.31
C ALA A 16 10.71 17.13 1.06
N LYS A 17 11.90 16.54 1.27
CA LYS A 17 12.64 15.90 0.18
C LYS A 17 11.80 14.74 -0.38
N GLN A 18 11.91 14.48 -1.68
CA GLN A 18 11.28 13.31 -2.27
C GLN A 18 11.63 12.04 -1.48
N HIS A 19 10.63 11.20 -1.23
CA HIS A 19 10.75 9.94 -0.49
C HIS A 19 11.19 10.06 0.98
N SER A 20 11.08 11.24 1.61
CA SER A 20 11.33 11.39 3.04
C SER A 20 10.31 10.63 3.90
N GLY A 21 10.75 10.07 5.02
CA GLY A 21 9.88 9.66 6.12
C GLY A 21 10.09 10.54 7.35
N TRP A 22 9.06 10.66 8.20
CA TRP A 22 9.16 11.33 9.50
C TRP A 22 9.94 10.47 10.50
N VAL A 23 9.57 9.19 10.63
CA VAL A 23 10.35 8.18 11.36
C VAL A 23 10.90 7.17 10.37
N ASN A 24 12.22 6.97 10.37
CA ASN A 24 12.90 6.06 9.45
C ASN A 24 13.66 4.98 10.24
N PHE A 25 13.52 3.74 9.79
CA PHE A 25 14.33 2.60 10.18
C PHE A 25 15.08 2.17 8.92
N ASP A 26 16.40 2.36 8.90
CA ASP A 26 17.21 2.19 7.69
C ASP A 26 18.34 1.18 7.92
N ASN A 27 18.43 0.19 7.04
CA ASN A 27 19.53 -0.79 6.93
C ASN A 27 19.82 -1.54 8.25
N VAL A 28 18.77 -2.03 8.90
CA VAL A 28 18.88 -2.80 10.15
C VAL A 28 18.64 -4.29 9.88
N ALA A 29 19.45 -5.15 10.51
CA ALA A 29 19.28 -6.59 10.45
C ALA A 29 18.91 -7.17 11.83
N ASP A 30 18.23 -8.32 11.85
CA ASP A 30 17.91 -9.10 13.04
C ASP A 30 17.20 -8.26 14.13
N PHE A 31 16.29 -7.41 13.68
CA PHE A 31 15.66 -6.38 14.50
C PHE A 31 14.20 -6.71 14.80
N THR A 32 13.81 -6.58 16.06
CA THR A 32 12.41 -6.64 16.47
C THR A 32 11.97 -5.31 17.08
N LEU A 33 10.90 -4.73 16.54
CA LEU A 33 10.16 -3.62 17.12
C LEU A 33 8.86 -4.15 17.72
N ASN A 34 8.76 -4.12 19.05
CA ASN A 34 7.52 -4.36 19.77
C ASN A 34 6.89 -3.01 20.10
N GLY A 35 5.77 -2.71 19.47
CA GLY A 35 5.07 -1.44 19.61
C GLY A 35 4.33 -1.31 20.93
N ASN A 36 3.86 -2.40 21.53
CA ASN A 36 2.97 -2.40 22.71
C ASN A 36 1.81 -1.39 22.61
N GLY A 37 1.26 -1.18 21.41
CA GLY A 37 0.20 -0.21 21.14
C GLY A 37 0.68 1.22 20.90
N ALA A 38 1.98 1.46 20.75
CA ALA A 38 2.55 2.77 20.45
C ALA A 38 1.96 3.37 19.17
N ILE A 39 1.68 4.67 19.22
CA ILE A 39 1.07 5.42 18.13
C ILE A 39 2.08 6.39 17.52
N PHE A 40 2.17 6.39 16.19
CA PHE A 40 2.82 7.41 15.37
C PHE A 40 1.74 8.32 14.77
N ASP A 41 1.50 9.48 15.39
CA ASP A 41 0.53 10.48 14.90
C ASP A 41 1.19 11.46 13.92
N GLY A 42 0.83 11.36 12.64
CA GLY A 42 1.38 12.17 11.57
C GLY A 42 0.81 13.59 11.48
N SER A 43 -0.25 13.93 12.23
CA SER A 43 -0.89 15.26 12.21
C SER A 43 -1.16 15.80 10.80
N GLY A 44 -1.78 14.98 9.95
CA GLY A 44 -1.90 15.17 8.50
C GLY A 44 -3.04 16.07 8.01
N SER A 45 -3.98 16.48 8.87
CA SER A 45 -5.21 17.17 8.45
C SER A 45 -5.00 18.45 7.65
N ALA A 46 -3.95 19.23 7.97
CA ALA A 46 -3.57 20.42 7.21
C ALA A 46 -3.00 20.05 5.82
N ALA A 47 -2.27 18.93 5.71
CA ALA A 47 -1.67 18.48 4.46
C ALA A 47 -2.72 17.99 3.46
N TRP A 48 -3.76 17.28 3.91
CA TRP A 48 -4.83 16.79 3.04
C TRP A 48 -5.60 17.93 2.38
N LYS A 49 -5.86 19.02 3.12
CA LYS A 49 -6.52 20.23 2.59
C LYS A 49 -5.70 20.97 1.55
N ALA A 50 -4.37 20.86 1.64
CA ALA A 50 -3.43 21.51 0.73
C ALA A 50 -3.06 20.63 -0.47
N ASN A 51 -3.54 19.39 -0.54
CA ASN A 51 -3.22 18.46 -1.61
C ASN A 51 -4.18 18.64 -2.80
N ASP A 52 -3.68 19.21 -3.90
CA ASP A 52 -4.43 19.43 -5.14
C ASP A 52 -3.95 18.53 -6.29
N CYS A 53 -3.16 17.49 -5.98
CA CYS A 53 -2.47 16.70 -7.01
C CYS A 53 -3.42 16.08 -8.05
N ALA A 54 -4.61 15.65 -7.62
CA ALA A 54 -5.64 15.13 -8.53
C ALA A 54 -6.10 16.15 -9.58
N LYS A 55 -6.01 17.45 -9.29
CA LYS A 55 -6.41 18.55 -10.20
C LYS A 55 -5.25 19.09 -11.02
N THR A 56 -4.06 19.18 -10.43
CA THR A 56 -2.92 19.90 -11.02
C THR A 56 -1.85 18.98 -11.61
N GLY A 57 -1.87 17.69 -11.26
CA GLY A 57 -0.79 16.74 -11.52
C GLY A 57 0.49 17.03 -10.72
N LYS A 58 0.51 18.07 -9.88
CA LYS A 58 1.65 18.48 -9.05
C LYS A 58 1.42 18.04 -7.62
N CYS A 59 1.94 16.88 -7.26
CA CYS A 59 1.87 16.37 -5.90
C CYS A 59 2.87 17.09 -4.98
N ASN A 60 2.40 17.51 -3.80
CA ASN A 60 3.29 17.97 -2.73
C ASN A 60 4.16 16.79 -2.26
N ASN A 61 5.46 17.04 -2.10
CA ASN A 61 6.35 16.07 -1.47
C ASN A 61 6.15 16.16 0.05
N LEU A 62 5.35 15.23 0.58
CA LEU A 62 5.02 15.13 1.99
C LEU A 62 5.73 13.93 2.62
N PRO A 63 6.10 13.99 3.91
CA PRO A 63 6.76 12.88 4.56
C PRO A 63 5.80 11.71 4.77
N ILE A 64 6.29 10.50 4.48
CA ILE A 64 5.67 9.24 4.90
C ILE A 64 5.76 9.16 6.42
N ASN A 65 4.74 8.64 7.12
CA ASN A 65 4.75 8.66 8.58
C ASN A 65 5.87 7.78 9.16
N VAL A 66 5.90 6.51 8.77
CA VAL A 66 6.91 5.54 9.21
C VAL A 66 7.49 4.81 7.99
N ARG A 67 8.81 4.70 7.93
CA ARG A 67 9.52 4.10 6.81
C ARG A 67 10.46 3.00 7.28
N PHE A 68 10.40 1.86 6.63
CA PHE A 68 11.29 0.72 6.79
C PHE A 68 12.05 0.52 5.48
N THR A 69 13.35 0.85 5.47
CA THR A 69 14.20 0.71 4.28
C THR A 69 15.33 -0.27 4.57
N GLY A 70 15.51 -1.29 3.72
CA GLY A 70 16.70 -2.15 3.84
C GLY A 70 16.70 -3.06 5.07
N LEU A 71 15.54 -3.31 5.70
CA LEU A 71 15.48 -4.20 6.86
C LEU A 71 15.64 -5.65 6.44
N THR A 72 16.43 -6.42 7.19
CA THR A 72 16.63 -7.86 6.96
C THR A 72 16.29 -8.68 8.20
N ASN A 73 15.61 -9.82 8.05
CA ASN A 73 15.30 -10.76 9.14
C ASN A 73 14.65 -10.07 10.36
N SER A 74 13.65 -9.24 10.10
CA SER A 74 13.13 -8.31 11.12
C SER A 74 11.64 -8.47 11.37
N LYS A 75 11.18 -8.09 12.56
CA LYS A 75 9.76 -8.18 12.95
C LYS A 75 9.26 -6.85 13.52
N ILE A 76 8.14 -6.36 13.03
CA ILE A 76 7.47 -5.14 13.49
C ILE A 76 6.09 -5.55 13.99
N ILE A 77 5.80 -5.28 15.27
CA ILE A 77 4.61 -5.82 15.95
C ILE A 77 3.85 -4.69 16.65
N GLY A 78 2.53 -4.62 16.47
CA GLY A 78 1.66 -3.89 17.40
C GLY A 78 1.90 -2.38 17.47
N ILE A 79 2.31 -1.76 16.36
CA ILE A 79 2.39 -0.30 16.21
C ILE A 79 1.16 0.22 15.45
N THR A 80 0.77 1.46 15.75
CA THR A 80 -0.31 2.15 15.02
C THR A 80 0.21 3.43 14.35
N SER A 81 -0.16 3.67 13.10
CA SER A 81 0.13 4.92 12.37
C SER A 81 -1.19 5.66 12.14
N THR A 82 -1.34 6.87 12.66
CA THR A 82 -2.56 7.68 12.49
C THR A 82 -2.27 9.00 11.80
N ASN A 83 -3.28 9.51 11.07
CA ASN A 83 -3.27 10.85 10.47
C ASN A 83 -1.99 11.16 9.67
N SER A 84 -1.53 10.25 8.81
CA SER A 84 -0.33 10.51 8.02
C SER A 84 -0.53 11.67 7.04
N LYS A 85 0.53 12.44 6.76
CA LYS A 85 0.50 13.50 5.72
C LYS A 85 0.50 12.91 4.30
N LEU A 86 1.08 11.72 4.14
CA LEU A 86 1.13 10.94 2.90
C LEU A 86 0.91 9.47 3.27
N PHE A 87 1.68 8.53 2.72
CA PHE A 87 1.57 7.12 3.07
C PHE A 87 1.82 6.91 4.57
N HIS A 88 1.07 6.02 5.20
CA HIS A 88 1.24 5.70 6.61
C HIS A 88 2.52 4.90 6.84
N MET A 89 2.77 3.89 5.99
CA MET A 89 3.97 3.07 6.07
C MET A 89 4.54 2.77 4.70
N ASN A 90 5.87 2.71 4.62
CA ASN A 90 6.58 2.25 3.43
C ASN A 90 7.60 1.18 3.82
N VAL A 91 7.53 0.04 3.14
CA VAL A 91 8.43 -1.12 3.25
C VAL A 91 9.18 -1.22 1.92
N LEU A 92 10.45 -0.84 1.93
CA LEU A 92 11.24 -0.74 0.71
C LEU A 92 12.59 -1.46 0.84
N ASN A 93 12.96 -2.24 -0.17
CA ASN A 93 14.24 -2.96 -0.18
C ASN A 93 14.43 -3.89 1.04
N CYS A 94 13.35 -4.39 1.63
CA CYS A 94 13.41 -5.24 2.81
C CYS A 94 13.47 -6.72 2.43
N LYS A 95 14.05 -7.54 3.31
CA LYS A 95 14.17 -8.99 3.10
C LYS A 95 13.77 -9.77 4.36
N ASN A 96 12.93 -10.78 4.21
CA ASN A 96 12.52 -11.66 5.31
C ASN A 96 11.98 -10.86 6.51
N ILE A 97 10.96 -10.04 6.30
CA ILE A 97 10.38 -9.24 7.37
C ILE A 97 8.92 -9.61 7.63
N THR A 98 8.49 -9.47 8.88
CA THR A 98 7.10 -9.67 9.28
C THR A 98 6.56 -8.42 9.94
N LEU A 99 5.48 -7.87 9.39
CA LEU A 99 4.65 -6.84 9.99
C LEU A 99 3.40 -7.52 10.57
N GLN A 100 3.21 -7.45 11.88
CA GLN A 100 2.15 -8.15 12.59
C GLN A 100 1.32 -7.17 13.43
N ASP A 101 0.00 -7.32 13.40
CA ASP A 101 -0.94 -6.57 14.23
C ASP A 101 -0.78 -5.04 14.09
N ILE A 102 -0.54 -4.59 12.85
CA ILE A 102 -0.36 -3.17 12.51
C ILE A 102 -1.72 -2.46 12.49
N GLY A 103 -1.80 -1.30 13.14
CA GLY A 103 -2.95 -0.39 13.05
C GLY A 103 -2.67 0.77 12.10
N ILE A 104 -3.64 1.11 11.25
CA ILE A 104 -3.64 2.33 10.45
C ILE A 104 -5.01 2.99 10.57
N ASP A 105 -5.02 4.26 10.96
CA ASP A 105 -6.25 5.01 11.19
C ASP A 105 -6.14 6.44 10.63
N ALA A 106 -6.82 6.66 9.53
CA ALA A 106 -7.08 7.97 8.93
C ALA A 106 -8.48 7.98 8.29
N PRO A 107 -9.11 9.15 8.19
CA PRO A 107 -10.46 9.25 7.64
C PRO A 107 -10.47 9.08 6.11
N PRO A 108 -11.59 8.68 5.48
CA PRO A 108 -11.64 8.38 4.05
C PRO A 108 -11.27 9.57 3.13
N GLU A 109 -11.43 10.80 3.60
CA GLU A 109 -11.05 12.02 2.87
C GLU A 109 -9.55 12.36 2.93
N SER A 110 -8.75 11.54 3.61
CA SER A 110 -7.29 11.74 3.73
C SER A 110 -6.57 11.37 2.42
N LEU A 111 -6.45 12.34 1.53
CA LEU A 111 -5.93 12.15 0.18
C LEU A 111 -4.48 11.63 0.15
N ASN A 112 -4.23 10.60 -0.68
CA ASN A 112 -2.92 9.97 -0.92
C ASN A 112 -2.24 9.42 0.33
N THR A 113 -3.04 8.84 1.22
CA THR A 113 -2.57 8.24 2.47
C THR A 113 -2.47 6.73 2.44
N ASP A 114 -1.90 6.11 1.40
CA ASP A 114 -1.74 4.66 1.30
C ASP A 114 -1.34 4.05 2.66
N GLY A 115 -2.02 2.98 3.06
CA GLY A 115 -1.79 2.33 4.34
C GLY A 115 -0.37 1.79 4.42
N ILE A 116 -0.12 0.68 3.73
CA ILE A 116 1.22 0.06 3.68
C ILE A 116 1.63 -0.08 2.22
N HIS A 117 2.61 0.73 1.81
CA HIS A 117 3.27 0.57 0.52
C HIS A 117 4.43 -0.42 0.64
N ILE A 118 4.45 -1.45 -0.20
CA ILE A 118 5.50 -2.49 -0.23
C ILE A 118 6.13 -2.49 -1.62
N GLY A 119 7.43 -2.28 -1.71
CA GLY A 119 8.15 -2.29 -2.99
C GLY A 119 9.55 -2.88 -2.85
N ARG A 120 10.06 -3.45 -3.94
CA ARG A 120 11.44 -3.98 -4.06
C ARG A 120 11.87 -4.86 -2.89
N SER A 121 10.93 -5.61 -2.31
CA SER A 121 11.13 -6.36 -1.08
C SER A 121 10.87 -7.84 -1.31
N ASN A 122 11.61 -8.71 -0.62
CA ASN A 122 11.53 -10.16 -0.80
C ASN A 122 11.24 -10.89 0.52
N GLY A 123 10.16 -11.67 0.59
CA GLY A 123 9.81 -12.41 1.80
C GLY A 123 9.21 -11.50 2.86
N VAL A 124 8.14 -10.78 2.49
CA VAL A 124 7.41 -9.92 3.42
C VAL A 124 6.13 -10.63 3.85
N ASN A 125 5.88 -10.70 5.16
CA ASN A 125 4.62 -11.16 5.71
C ASN A 125 3.89 -9.99 6.39
N LEU A 126 2.70 -9.65 5.91
CA LEU A 126 1.79 -8.70 6.54
C LEU A 126 0.62 -9.47 7.14
N ILE A 127 0.54 -9.53 8.47
CA ILE A 127 -0.37 -10.43 9.18
C ILE A 127 -1.25 -9.63 10.14
N GLY A 128 -2.57 -9.77 10.04
CA GLY A 128 -3.51 -9.27 11.04
C GLY A 128 -3.64 -7.75 11.12
N ALA A 129 -3.25 -7.02 10.07
CA ALA A 129 -3.33 -5.56 10.08
C ALA A 129 -4.78 -5.05 9.97
N LYS A 130 -5.06 -3.90 10.59
CA LYS A 130 -6.35 -3.19 10.48
C LYS A 130 -6.10 -1.80 9.91
N ILE A 131 -6.67 -1.53 8.74
CA ILE A 131 -6.30 -0.38 7.92
C ILE A 131 -7.53 0.43 7.52
N LYS A 132 -7.53 1.70 7.93
CA LYS A 132 -8.45 2.75 7.47
C LYS A 132 -7.65 3.91 6.90
N THR A 133 -7.94 4.29 5.65
CA THR A 133 -7.17 5.27 4.89
C THR A 133 -8.09 5.95 3.86
N GLY A 134 -7.62 7.04 3.24
CA GLY A 134 -8.21 7.62 2.04
C GLY A 134 -7.61 7.14 0.72
N ASP A 135 -6.71 6.15 0.72
CA ASP A 135 -6.14 5.56 -0.52
C ASP A 135 -5.99 4.03 -0.42
N ASP A 136 -5.07 3.40 -1.14
CA ASP A 136 -4.83 1.95 -1.10
C ASP A 136 -4.54 1.48 0.34
N CYS A 137 -5.25 0.46 0.83
CA CYS A 137 -4.93 -0.15 2.12
C CYS A 137 -3.53 -0.77 2.09
N VAL A 138 -3.25 -1.53 1.02
CA VAL A 138 -1.95 -2.10 0.73
C VAL A 138 -1.66 -1.82 -0.75
N SER A 139 -0.58 -1.10 -1.03
CA SER A 139 -0.11 -0.86 -2.40
C SER A 139 1.21 -1.61 -2.64
N ILE A 140 1.25 -2.40 -3.71
CA ILE A 140 2.37 -3.31 -4.01
C ILE A 140 3.08 -2.80 -5.25
N GLY A 141 4.30 -2.29 -5.08
CA GLY A 141 5.16 -1.78 -6.14
C GLY A 141 6.01 -2.87 -6.82
N ASP A 142 6.79 -2.42 -7.79
CA ASP A 142 7.74 -3.23 -8.55
C ASP A 142 8.77 -3.95 -7.66
N GLY A 143 9.33 -5.06 -8.14
CA GLY A 143 10.38 -5.81 -7.43
C GLY A 143 9.93 -6.50 -6.15
N THR A 144 8.62 -6.55 -5.88
CA THR A 144 8.08 -7.29 -4.73
C THR A 144 8.06 -8.79 -5.05
N GLU A 145 8.70 -9.58 -4.20
CA GLU A 145 8.78 -11.03 -4.34
C GLU A 145 8.35 -11.72 -3.04
N ASN A 146 7.61 -12.83 -3.14
CA ASN A 146 7.23 -13.65 -1.99
C ASN A 146 6.55 -12.83 -0.87
N LEU A 147 5.47 -12.13 -1.23
CA LEU A 147 4.66 -11.36 -0.28
C LEU A 147 3.45 -12.17 0.15
N VAL A 148 3.24 -12.27 1.46
CA VAL A 148 2.00 -12.79 2.05
C VAL A 148 1.28 -11.66 2.76
N VAL A 149 0.03 -11.42 2.38
CA VAL A 149 -0.92 -10.55 3.08
C VAL A 149 -2.03 -11.44 3.63
N GLU A 150 -2.08 -11.63 4.95
CA GLU A 150 -3.00 -12.56 5.58
C GLU A 150 -3.80 -11.92 6.72
N GLY A 151 -5.11 -12.13 6.72
CA GLY A 151 -5.96 -11.71 7.83
C GLY A 151 -6.09 -10.19 7.97
N VAL A 152 -5.87 -9.43 6.90
CA VAL A 152 -5.98 -7.96 6.92
C VAL A 152 -7.44 -7.53 6.85
N GLU A 153 -7.83 -6.60 7.72
CA GLU A 153 -9.07 -5.84 7.59
C GLU A 153 -8.77 -4.48 6.93
N CYS A 154 -9.31 -4.26 5.75
CA CYS A 154 -9.14 -3.05 4.96
C CYS A 154 -10.49 -2.35 4.83
N GLY A 155 -10.55 -1.06 5.15
CA GLY A 155 -11.77 -0.29 4.95
C GLY A 155 -12.06 0.80 5.97
N PRO A 156 -12.27 2.06 5.55
CA PRO A 156 -12.39 2.54 4.16
C PRO A 156 -11.04 2.65 3.41
N GLY A 157 -11.10 2.95 2.09
CA GLY A 157 -9.94 3.15 1.22
C GLY A 157 -10.16 2.63 -0.21
N HIS A 158 -9.07 2.42 -0.97
CA HIS A 158 -9.10 1.95 -2.37
C HIS A 158 -8.89 0.44 -2.54
N GLY A 159 -8.80 -0.33 -1.44
CA GLY A 159 -8.62 -1.78 -1.48
C GLY A 159 -7.16 -2.24 -1.42
N ILE A 160 -6.91 -3.47 -1.85
CA ILE A 160 -5.56 -4.07 -1.95
C ILE A 160 -5.13 -4.03 -3.41
N SER A 161 -4.09 -3.25 -3.70
CA SER A 161 -3.67 -2.91 -5.05
C SER A 161 -2.29 -3.43 -5.39
N LEU A 162 -2.18 -4.15 -6.50
CA LEU A 162 -0.93 -4.34 -7.23
C LEU A 162 -0.72 -3.18 -8.21
N GLY A 163 0.42 -2.52 -8.09
CA GLY A 163 0.85 -1.41 -8.92
C GLY A 163 0.57 -0.03 -8.30
N SER A 164 0.72 1.04 -9.07
CA SER A 164 0.86 0.99 -10.53
C SER A 164 2.21 0.44 -11.01
N LEU A 165 2.19 -0.44 -12.00
CA LEU A 165 3.39 -0.96 -12.67
C LEU A 165 3.51 -0.43 -14.11
N GLY A 166 4.72 -0.34 -14.63
CA GLY A 166 5.04 0.01 -16.01
C GLY A 166 5.14 1.50 -16.27
N ARG A 167 5.28 2.31 -15.22
CA ARG A 167 5.48 3.75 -15.33
C ARG A 167 6.90 4.08 -15.74
N TYR A 168 7.86 3.36 -15.15
CA TYR A 168 9.28 3.65 -15.28
C TYR A 168 10.01 2.57 -16.09
N PRO A 169 11.10 2.93 -16.79
CA PRO A 169 11.99 1.92 -17.35
C PRO A 169 12.65 1.10 -16.22
N ASN A 170 12.94 -0.16 -16.50
CA ASN A 170 13.68 -1.07 -15.61
C ASN A 170 12.98 -1.40 -14.28
N GLU A 171 11.66 -1.22 -14.19
CA GLU A 171 10.87 -1.76 -13.09
C GLU A 171 11.10 -3.27 -12.95
N GLN A 172 11.28 -3.73 -11.71
CA GLN A 172 11.56 -5.13 -11.44
C GLN A 172 10.26 -5.97 -11.45
N PRO A 173 10.33 -7.25 -11.84
CA PRO A 173 9.17 -8.13 -11.82
C PRO A 173 8.53 -8.22 -10.44
N VAL A 174 7.21 -8.45 -10.42
CA VAL A 174 6.48 -8.79 -9.20
C VAL A 174 6.12 -10.27 -9.25
N LYS A 175 6.46 -11.06 -8.21
CA LYS A 175 6.20 -12.50 -8.24
C LYS A 175 5.89 -13.09 -6.87
N GLY A 176 4.99 -14.08 -6.84
CA GLY A 176 4.70 -14.84 -5.63
C GLY A 176 3.95 -13.97 -4.61
N LEU A 177 2.79 -13.46 -5.00
CA LEU A 177 1.92 -12.69 -4.12
C LEU A 177 0.78 -13.59 -3.64
N ILE A 178 0.59 -13.67 -2.32
CA ILE A 178 -0.53 -14.38 -1.72
C ILE A 178 -1.27 -13.39 -0.84
N VAL A 179 -2.51 -13.07 -1.20
CA VAL A 179 -3.42 -12.28 -0.37
C VAL A 179 -4.55 -13.22 0.04
N ARG A 180 -4.70 -13.47 1.34
CA ARG A 180 -5.67 -14.44 1.81
C ARG A 180 -6.36 -14.12 3.12
N LYS A 181 -7.58 -14.64 3.29
CA LYS A 181 -8.38 -14.48 4.52
C LYS A 181 -8.58 -13.02 4.94
N CYS A 182 -8.59 -12.10 3.98
CA CYS A 182 -8.77 -10.67 4.25
C CYS A 182 -10.25 -10.30 4.21
N THR A 183 -10.60 -9.24 4.94
CA THR A 183 -11.91 -8.59 4.86
C THR A 183 -11.71 -7.19 4.31
N ILE A 184 -12.39 -6.87 3.21
CA ILE A 184 -12.35 -5.56 2.56
C ILE A 184 -13.75 -4.96 2.65
N LYS A 185 -13.88 -3.79 3.26
CA LYS A 185 -15.20 -3.20 3.54
C LYS A 185 -15.26 -1.70 3.27
N ASN A 186 -16.38 -1.21 2.75
CA ASN A 186 -16.59 0.23 2.49
C ASN A 186 -15.44 0.87 1.68
N THR A 187 -14.97 0.16 0.66
CA THR A 187 -13.85 0.60 -0.20
C THR A 187 -14.32 0.79 -1.64
N ASP A 188 -13.59 1.61 -2.39
CA ASP A 188 -13.84 1.79 -3.82
C ASP A 188 -13.58 0.51 -4.60
N ASN A 189 -12.53 -0.23 -4.23
CA ASN A 189 -12.17 -1.49 -4.88
C ASN A 189 -11.89 -2.58 -3.85
N GLY A 190 -12.06 -3.83 -4.25
CA GLY A 190 -11.65 -4.99 -3.47
C GLY A 190 -10.18 -5.27 -3.71
N VAL A 191 -9.91 -6.13 -4.70
CA VAL A 191 -8.56 -6.38 -5.21
C VAL A 191 -8.37 -5.67 -6.54
N ARG A 192 -7.24 -4.99 -6.71
CA ARG A 192 -6.99 -4.13 -7.87
C ARG A 192 -5.61 -4.40 -8.48
N ILE A 193 -5.52 -4.40 -9.80
CA ILE A 193 -4.25 -4.42 -10.55
C ILE A 193 -4.22 -3.19 -11.44
N LYS A 194 -3.16 -2.38 -11.32
CA LYS A 194 -2.97 -1.13 -12.05
C LYS A 194 -1.70 -1.20 -12.89
N THR A 195 -1.81 -1.03 -14.20
CA THR A 195 -0.65 -0.99 -15.09
C THR A 195 -0.80 0.14 -16.11
N TRP A 196 0.30 0.85 -16.37
CA TRP A 196 0.30 2.04 -17.24
C TRP A 196 0.17 1.66 -18.72
N PRO A 197 -0.56 2.47 -19.52
CA PRO A 197 -0.56 2.31 -20.97
C PRO A 197 0.82 2.63 -21.55
N GLY A 198 1.20 1.95 -22.63
CA GLY A 198 2.51 2.12 -23.27
C GLY A 198 3.71 1.69 -22.42
N SER A 199 3.48 0.84 -21.42
CA SER A 199 4.51 0.38 -20.49
C SER A 199 5.72 -0.29 -21.18
N PRO A 200 6.92 -0.20 -20.59
CA PRO A 200 8.01 -1.12 -20.89
C PRO A 200 7.59 -2.58 -20.64
N PRO A 201 8.25 -3.57 -21.28
CA PRO A 201 7.98 -4.97 -20.98
C PRO A 201 8.22 -5.26 -19.49
N GLY A 202 7.29 -5.97 -18.87
CA GLY A 202 7.36 -6.33 -17.46
C GLY A 202 6.47 -7.52 -17.15
N VAL A 203 6.63 -8.10 -15.96
CA VAL A 203 5.88 -9.30 -15.55
C VAL A 203 5.41 -9.16 -14.11
N ALA A 204 4.14 -9.49 -13.90
CA ALA A 204 3.56 -9.78 -12.61
C ALA A 204 3.02 -11.21 -12.63
N SER A 205 3.51 -12.11 -11.78
CA SER A 205 3.20 -13.55 -11.90
C SER A 205 3.02 -14.25 -10.55
N ASN A 206 2.37 -15.41 -10.57
CA ASN A 206 2.08 -16.20 -9.37
C ASN A 206 1.37 -15.36 -8.30
N ILE A 207 0.28 -14.71 -8.70
CA ILE A 207 -0.55 -13.90 -7.81
C ILE A 207 -1.78 -14.73 -7.44
N LEU A 208 -2.04 -14.83 -6.15
CA LEU A 208 -3.15 -15.56 -5.56
C LEU A 208 -3.95 -14.63 -4.65
N PHE A 209 -5.23 -14.43 -4.97
CA PHE A 209 -6.20 -13.89 -4.00
C PHE A 209 -7.11 -15.03 -3.56
N GLU A 210 -7.16 -15.34 -2.26
CA GLU A 210 -7.95 -16.46 -1.73
C GLU A 210 -8.76 -16.08 -0.48
N ASP A 211 -10.00 -16.56 -0.34
CA ASP A 211 -10.80 -16.37 0.87
C ASP A 211 -10.99 -14.90 1.28
N ILE A 212 -11.14 -14.02 0.29
CA ILE A 212 -11.41 -12.60 0.52
C ILE A 212 -12.90 -12.39 0.76
N THR A 213 -13.24 -11.74 1.87
CA THR A 213 -14.59 -11.27 2.17
C THR A 213 -14.70 -9.82 1.76
N MET A 214 -15.70 -9.48 0.94
CA MET A 214 -15.95 -8.11 0.49
C MET A 214 -17.34 -7.66 0.96
N ASP A 215 -17.41 -6.52 1.63
CA ASP A 215 -18.64 -5.96 2.20
C ASP A 215 -18.78 -4.49 1.82
N ASN A 216 -19.85 -4.11 1.10
CA ASN A 216 -20.02 -2.75 0.59
C ASN A 216 -18.77 -2.23 -0.17
N VAL A 217 -18.25 -3.06 -1.08
CA VAL A 217 -17.12 -2.73 -1.95
C VAL A 217 -17.66 -2.34 -3.33
N THR A 218 -17.34 -1.14 -3.83
CA THR A 218 -17.91 -0.65 -5.09
C THR A 218 -17.47 -1.48 -6.29
N THR A 219 -16.17 -1.76 -6.41
CA THR A 219 -15.60 -2.57 -7.50
C THR A 219 -14.81 -3.75 -6.93
N PRO A 220 -15.45 -4.93 -6.72
CA PRO A 220 -14.82 -6.08 -6.07
C PRO A 220 -13.47 -6.51 -6.66
N ILE A 221 -13.36 -6.56 -7.99
CA ILE A 221 -12.12 -6.85 -8.72
C ILE A 221 -11.98 -5.80 -9.82
N LEU A 222 -10.83 -5.12 -9.88
CA LEU A 222 -10.50 -4.19 -10.97
C LEU A 222 -9.13 -4.54 -11.56
N ILE A 223 -9.07 -4.81 -12.85
CA ILE A 223 -7.81 -4.95 -13.59
C ILE A 223 -7.79 -3.81 -14.61
N ASP A 224 -6.98 -2.79 -14.32
CA ASP A 224 -6.82 -1.60 -15.13
C ASP A 224 -5.46 -1.62 -15.83
N GLN A 225 -5.49 -1.83 -17.15
CA GLN A 225 -4.31 -1.82 -18.00
C GLN A 225 -4.07 -0.48 -18.71
N GLU A 226 -4.90 0.51 -18.43
CA GLU A 226 -4.80 1.88 -18.93
C GLU A 226 -4.67 2.89 -17.78
N TYR A 227 -4.12 2.45 -16.65
CA TYR A 227 -4.08 3.24 -15.41
C TYR A 227 -3.38 4.58 -15.63
N CYS A 228 -4.16 5.65 -15.47
CA CYS A 228 -3.77 7.00 -15.82
C CYS A 228 -4.40 8.03 -14.88
N PRO A 229 -3.92 8.13 -13.63
CA PRO A 229 -4.61 8.82 -12.55
C PRO A 229 -4.78 10.33 -12.76
N TYR A 230 -4.04 10.94 -13.70
CA TYR A 230 -4.06 12.38 -13.98
C TYR A 230 -4.33 12.71 -15.45
N GLY A 231 -4.72 11.73 -16.27
CA GLY A 231 -4.96 11.96 -17.71
C GLY A 231 -3.72 12.34 -18.55
N HIS A 232 -2.53 12.42 -17.94
CA HIS A 232 -1.26 12.76 -18.60
C HIS A 232 -0.51 11.52 -19.14
N CYS A 233 -1.23 10.58 -19.74
CA CYS A 233 -0.68 9.37 -20.35
C CYS A 233 -1.03 9.31 -21.84
N LYS A 234 -0.32 8.47 -22.60
CA LYS A 234 -0.68 8.16 -23.98
C LYS A 234 -1.71 7.04 -23.98
N ALA A 235 -3.00 7.39 -24.00
CA ALA A 235 -4.09 6.43 -24.10
C ALA A 235 -4.03 5.61 -25.41
N GLY A 236 -4.56 4.39 -25.40
CA GLY A 236 -4.61 3.51 -26.58
C GLY A 236 -3.27 2.92 -27.03
N VAL A 237 -2.18 3.11 -26.26
CA VAL A 237 -0.88 2.48 -26.53
C VAL A 237 -0.80 1.15 -25.77
N TYR A 238 -0.48 0.08 -26.50
CA TYR A 238 -0.43 -1.27 -25.95
C TYR A 238 0.47 -1.38 -24.71
N ASN A 239 -0.12 -1.88 -23.64
CA ASN A 239 0.55 -2.19 -22.39
C ASN A 239 1.31 -3.53 -22.52
N ARG A 240 2.60 -3.55 -22.15
CA ARG A 240 3.48 -4.71 -22.30
C ARG A 240 3.77 -5.44 -20.99
N ILE A 241 3.03 -5.13 -19.93
CA ILE A 241 3.08 -5.91 -18.69
C ILE A 241 2.18 -7.13 -18.82
N LYS A 242 2.78 -8.30 -18.61
CA LYS A 242 2.04 -9.56 -18.54
C LYS A 242 1.71 -9.88 -17.09
N ALA A 243 0.42 -9.95 -16.76
CA ALA A 243 -0.07 -10.32 -15.45
C ALA A 243 -0.67 -11.75 -15.48
N PHE A 244 -0.14 -12.65 -14.64
CA PHE A 244 -0.65 -14.01 -14.46
C PHE A 244 -1.25 -14.14 -13.07
N LEU A 245 -2.57 -14.35 -13.00
CA LEU A 245 -3.36 -14.24 -11.79
C LEU A 245 -4.30 -15.43 -11.59
N TYR A 246 -4.44 -15.83 -10.33
CA TYR A 246 -5.49 -16.74 -9.86
C TYR A 246 -6.31 -16.07 -8.74
N ILE A 247 -7.63 -16.05 -8.89
CA ILE A 247 -8.56 -15.49 -7.90
C ILE A 247 -9.54 -16.57 -7.45
N LYS A 248 -9.61 -16.81 -6.14
CA LYS A 248 -10.57 -17.68 -5.48
C LYS A 248 -11.28 -16.92 -4.36
N LEU A 249 -12.42 -16.34 -4.69
CA LEU A 249 -13.23 -15.59 -3.73
C LEU A 249 -14.10 -16.54 -2.89
N LYS A 250 -14.37 -16.14 -1.63
CA LYS A 250 -15.25 -16.91 -0.76
C LYS A 250 -16.69 -16.75 -1.25
N ARG A 251 -17.41 -17.87 -1.44
CA ARG A 251 -18.80 -17.89 -1.93
C ARG A 251 -19.73 -17.09 -0.99
N ARG A 252 -20.00 -15.83 -1.34
CA ARG A 252 -21.26 -15.09 -1.16
C ARG A 252 -21.44 -14.24 -2.41
N LEU A 253 -22.66 -14.21 -2.97
CA LEU A 253 -22.98 -13.64 -4.29
C LEU A 253 -22.21 -12.35 -4.58
N ILE A 254 -21.33 -12.40 -5.57
CA ILE A 254 -20.79 -11.19 -6.22
C ILE A 254 -21.58 -11.05 -7.51
N PHE A 255 -22.45 -10.05 -7.57
CA PHE A 255 -23.05 -9.62 -8.83
C PHE A 255 -21.96 -8.93 -9.65
N MET A 256 -21.36 -9.65 -10.60
CA MET A 256 -20.48 -9.05 -11.60
C MET A 256 -21.38 -8.52 -12.73
N ARG A 257 -21.45 -7.20 -12.92
CA ARG A 257 -21.84 -6.62 -14.20
C ARG A 257 -20.57 -6.54 -15.06
N PHE A 258 -20.59 -7.18 -16.22
CA PHE A 258 -19.59 -6.99 -17.27
C PHE A 258 -19.90 -5.72 -18.05
#